data_AF-A0A7X8Z675-F1
#
_entry.id   AF-A0A7X8Z675-F1
#
_cell.length_a   1.000
_cell.length_b   1.000
_cell.length_c   1.000
_cell.angle_alpha   90.00
_cell.angle_beta   90.00
_cell.angle_gamma   90.00
#
_symmetry.space_group_name_H-M   'P 1'
#
loop_
_entity.id
_entity.type
_entity.pdbx_description
1 polymer ?
#
loop_
_entity_poly.entity_id
_entity_poly.type
_entity_poly.pdbx_seq_one_letter_code
_entity_poly.pdbx_strand_id
1 'polypeptide(L)'
;MKLKRLYIKDFGIYSHQELGPLAPGLVLIGGRNRAGKSTLLQILRYLGFGFPRSAALPPARDKHEVEGEMTLETGEVCHFRLQGNSEPVVSYLSGDRSRSLNMKQVYGGLDPFTYHQVFTVSLDELRRLPGEAARSEEERLQAVLLGAGFAEIARLPQLEDEYRKEAVEIGGKYGKPG
;
A
#
# COMPACT_ATOMS: atom_id res chain seq x y z
N MET A 1 -1.44 -7.20 13.90
CA MET A 1 -2.85 -7.32 13.39
C MET A 1 -2.95 -8.39 12.30
N LYS A 2 -4.12 -9.05 12.12
CA LYS A 2 -4.40 -10.02 11.03
C LYS A 2 -5.78 -9.76 10.39
N LEU A 3 -5.85 -9.62 9.07
CA LEU A 3 -7.12 -9.48 8.33
C LEU A 3 -7.90 -10.81 8.35
N LYS A 4 -9.21 -10.75 8.63
CA LYS A 4 -10.10 -11.93 8.70
C LYS A 4 -11.10 -11.98 7.56
N ARG A 5 -11.75 -10.85 7.29
CA ARG A 5 -12.76 -10.71 6.24
C ARG A 5 -12.64 -9.32 5.65
N LEU A 6 -13.00 -9.20 4.38
CA LEU A 6 -13.01 -7.95 3.65
C LEU A 6 -14.24 -7.93 2.75
N TYR A 7 -15.09 -6.93 2.91
CA TYR A 7 -16.20 -6.64 2.03
C TYR A 7 -15.89 -5.36 1.26
N ILE A 8 -15.88 -5.47 -0.07
CA ILE A 8 -15.57 -4.39 -1.00
C ILE A 8 -16.87 -4.01 -1.70
N LYS A 9 -17.50 -2.93 -1.23
CA LYS A 9 -18.75 -2.44 -1.79
C LYS A 9 -18.50 -1.79 -3.16
N ASP A 10 -17.47 -0.95 -3.27
CA ASP A 10 -17.10 -0.29 -4.52
C ASP A 10 -15.62 0.12 -4.53
N PHE A 11 -14.85 -0.44 -5.46
CA PHE A 11 -13.45 -0.06 -5.69
C PHE A 11 -12.94 -0.57 -7.04
N GLY A 12 -12.85 0.31 -8.05
CA GLY A 12 -12.41 -0.08 -9.38
C GLY A 12 -13.30 -1.16 -9.97
N ILE A 13 -12.72 -2.33 -10.24
CA ILE A 13 -13.48 -3.45 -10.78
C ILE A 13 -14.37 -4.16 -9.75
N TYR A 14 -14.11 -3.97 -8.45
CA TYR A 14 -14.86 -4.63 -7.39
C TYR A 14 -16.18 -3.90 -7.13
N SER A 15 -17.26 -4.67 -6.99
CA SER A 15 -18.56 -4.20 -6.53
C SER A 15 -19.27 -5.31 -5.77
N HIS A 16 -19.68 -5.02 -4.53
CA HIS A 16 -20.34 -5.96 -3.63
C HIS A 16 -19.64 -7.32 -3.54
N GLN A 17 -18.31 -7.31 -3.40
CA GLN A 17 -17.50 -8.53 -3.31
C GLN A 17 -17.08 -8.81 -1.88
N GLU A 18 -17.16 -10.06 -1.47
CA GLU A 18 -16.69 -10.52 -0.16
C GLU A 18 -15.46 -11.42 -0.33
N LEU A 19 -14.45 -11.17 0.49
CA LEU A 19 -13.24 -11.98 0.61
C LEU A 19 -13.14 -12.47 2.06
N GLY A 20 -13.37 -13.76 2.26
CA GLY A 20 -13.14 -14.43 3.52
C GLY A 20 -14.19 -15.48 3.87
N PRO A 21 -14.08 -16.09 5.06
CA PRO A 21 -13.01 -15.88 6.06
C PRO A 21 -11.63 -16.32 5.55
N LEU A 22 -10.62 -15.49 5.78
CA LEU A 22 -9.24 -15.80 5.41
C LEU A 22 -8.66 -16.84 6.38
N ALA A 23 -8.14 -17.94 5.81
CA ALA A 23 -7.44 -18.96 6.55
C ALA A 23 -6.12 -18.42 7.14
N PRO A 24 -5.64 -18.96 8.27
CA PRO A 24 -4.32 -18.64 8.77
C PRO A 24 -3.23 -19.15 7.81
N GLY A 25 -2.09 -18.46 7.78
CA GLY A 25 -0.94 -18.86 6.97
C GLY A 25 -0.92 -18.21 5.58
N LEU A 26 -0.45 -18.96 4.58
CA LEU A 26 -0.31 -18.48 3.22
C LEU A 26 -1.64 -18.53 2.48
N VAL A 27 -2.11 -17.37 2.00
CA VAL A 27 -3.30 -17.25 1.16
C VAL A 27 -2.86 -16.88 -0.26
N LEU A 28 -3.18 -17.75 -1.23
CA LEU A 28 -2.92 -17.50 -2.64
C LEU A 28 -4.17 -16.96 -3.34
N ILE A 29 -4.07 -15.76 -3.93
CA ILE A 29 -5.16 -15.13 -4.69
C ILE A 29 -4.85 -15.24 -6.19
N GLY A 30 -5.50 -16.19 -6.85
CA GLY A 30 -5.35 -16.48 -8.27
C GLY A 30 -6.41 -15.80 -9.14
N GLY A 31 -6.11 -15.60 -10.43
CA GLY A 31 -7.08 -15.10 -11.40
C GLY A 31 -6.43 -14.67 -12.71
N ARG A 32 -7.24 -14.46 -13.75
CA ARG A 32 -6.77 -14.01 -15.08
C ARG A 32 -6.15 -12.60 -15.03
N ASN A 33 -5.48 -12.19 -16.10
CA ASN A 33 -5.07 -10.81 -16.27
C ASN A 33 -6.30 -9.88 -16.18
N ARG A 34 -6.14 -8.74 -15.51
CA ARG A 34 -7.21 -7.77 -15.23
C ARG A 34 -8.34 -8.27 -14.33
N ALA A 35 -8.19 -9.42 -13.67
CA ALA A 35 -9.16 -9.91 -12.68
C ALA A 35 -9.12 -9.16 -11.32
N GLY A 36 -8.38 -8.05 -11.21
CA GLY A 36 -8.37 -7.21 -9.99
C GLY A 36 -7.32 -7.54 -8.95
N LYS A 37 -6.38 -8.45 -9.22
CA LYS A 37 -5.31 -8.82 -8.27
C LYS A 37 -4.51 -7.59 -7.80
N SER A 38 -4.05 -6.75 -8.73
CA SER A 38 -3.33 -5.50 -8.38
C SER A 38 -4.24 -4.49 -7.70
N THR A 39 -5.52 -4.43 -8.09
CA THR A 39 -6.53 -3.57 -7.44
C THR A 39 -6.76 -3.99 -5.98
N LEU A 40 -6.77 -5.30 -5.69
CA LEU A 40 -6.87 -5.79 -4.31
C LEU A 40 -5.63 -5.42 -3.49
N LEU A 41 -4.44 -5.53 -4.07
CA LEU A 41 -3.21 -5.06 -3.42
C LEU A 41 -3.30 -3.56 -3.07
N GLN A 42 -3.85 -2.73 -3.97
CA GLN A 42 -4.08 -1.31 -3.68
C GLN A 42 -5.06 -1.11 -2.51
N ILE A 43 -6.16 -1.87 -2.44
CA ILE A 43 -7.08 -1.81 -1.30
C ILE A 43 -6.32 -2.10 0.00
N LEU A 44 -5.58 -3.22 0.05
CA LEU A 44 -4.84 -3.64 1.24
C LEU A 44 -3.78 -2.62 1.69
N ARG A 45 -3.12 -1.96 0.74
CA ARG A 45 -2.16 -0.88 0.98
C ARG A 45 -2.75 0.32 1.73
N TYR A 46 -4.01 0.66 1.44
CA TYR A 46 -4.65 1.86 1.98
C TYR A 46 -5.65 1.59 3.12
N LEU A 47 -5.96 0.33 3.42
CA LEU A 47 -6.90 -0.05 4.49
C LEU A 47 -6.63 0.67 5.81
N GLY A 48 -5.35 0.76 6.20
CA GLY A 48 -4.92 1.37 7.46
C GLY A 48 -4.92 2.90 7.51
N PHE A 49 -4.97 3.55 6.34
CA PHE A 49 -4.53 4.94 6.19
C PHE A 49 -5.50 5.83 5.41
N GLY A 50 -6.49 5.23 4.76
CA GLY A 50 -7.43 5.94 3.90
C GLY A 50 -6.98 6.01 2.44
N PHE A 51 -7.96 6.17 1.55
CA PHE A 51 -7.68 6.23 0.11
C PHE A 51 -7.23 7.64 -0.31
N PRO A 52 -6.05 7.79 -0.93
CA PRO A 52 -5.58 9.09 -1.39
C PRO A 52 -6.49 9.67 -2.48
N ARG A 53 -6.55 11.01 -2.56
CA ARG A 53 -7.12 11.73 -3.70
C ARG A 53 -6.09 11.73 -4.84
N SER A 54 -5.90 10.59 -5.48
CA SER A 54 -4.96 10.43 -6.58
C SER A 54 -5.62 9.74 -7.76
N ALA A 55 -5.29 10.20 -8.97
CA ALA A 55 -5.67 9.54 -10.22
C ALA A 55 -5.05 8.14 -10.37
N ALA A 56 -4.09 7.77 -9.51
CA ALA A 56 -3.49 6.44 -9.50
C ALA A 56 -4.41 5.35 -8.94
N LEU A 57 -5.47 5.71 -8.21
CA LEU A 57 -6.50 4.77 -7.79
C LEU A 57 -7.48 4.51 -8.94
N PRO A 58 -7.87 3.24 -9.17
CA PRO A 58 -8.99 2.93 -10.06
C PRO A 58 -10.24 3.69 -9.60
N PRO A 59 -11.05 4.26 -10.50
CA PRO A 59 -12.24 5.00 -10.10
C PRO A 59 -13.28 4.10 -9.43
N ALA A 60 -14.03 4.66 -8.47
CA ALA A 60 -15.25 4.05 -7.94
C ALA A 60 -16.43 4.34 -8.88
N ARG A 61 -17.51 3.56 -8.79
CA ARG A 61 -18.78 3.88 -9.46
C ARG A 61 -19.53 5.02 -8.77
N ASP A 62 -19.54 4.98 -7.45
CA ASP A 62 -20.16 5.96 -6.57
C ASP A 62 -19.11 6.50 -5.59
N LYS A 63 -18.63 5.64 -4.69
CA LYS A 63 -17.69 6.03 -3.64
C LYS A 63 -16.87 4.82 -3.22
N HIS A 64 -15.55 4.99 -3.10
CA HIS A 64 -14.70 3.95 -2.54
C HIS A 64 -15.22 3.51 -1.18
N GLU A 65 -15.58 2.25 -1.03
CA GLU A 65 -16.15 1.77 0.22
C GLU A 65 -15.75 0.32 0.47
N VAL A 66 -15.06 0.14 1.60
CA VAL A 66 -14.51 -1.15 2.04
C VAL A 66 -14.71 -1.26 3.54
N GLU A 67 -15.15 -2.41 4.01
CA GLU A 67 -15.25 -2.73 5.43
C GLU A 67 -14.83 -4.17 5.68
N GLY A 68 -14.67 -4.54 6.94
CA GLY A 68 -14.25 -5.90 7.25
C GLY A 68 -13.85 -6.07 8.69
N GLU A 69 -13.20 -7.19 8.93
CA GLU A 69 -12.80 -7.61 10.27
C GLU A 69 -11.33 -7.95 10.33
N MET A 70 -10.74 -7.64 11.48
CA MET A 70 -9.37 -8.01 11.76
C MET A 70 -9.20 -8.39 13.23
N THR A 71 -8.18 -9.19 13.48
CA THR A 71 -7.76 -9.61 14.82
C THR A 71 -6.54 -8.80 15.25
N LEU A 72 -6.63 -8.19 16.42
CA LEU A 72 -5.53 -7.48 17.06
C LEU A 72 -4.52 -8.46 17.65
N GLU A 73 -3.35 -7.95 18.06
CA GLU A 73 -2.34 -8.77 18.75
C GLU A 73 -2.81 -9.25 20.11
N THR A 74 -3.73 -8.52 20.74
CA THR A 74 -4.43 -8.91 21.97
C THR A 74 -5.39 -10.09 21.78
N GLY A 75 -5.67 -10.50 20.53
CA GLY A 75 -6.67 -11.51 20.20
C GLY A 75 -8.09 -10.97 20.03
N GLU A 76 -8.33 -9.69 20.38
CA GLU A 76 -9.62 -9.03 20.18
C GLU A 76 -9.93 -8.85 18.69
N VAL A 77 -11.21 -8.92 18.35
CA VAL A 77 -11.69 -8.71 16.98
C VAL A 77 -12.26 -7.30 16.87
N CYS A 78 -11.88 -6.58 15.82
CA CYS A 78 -12.44 -5.28 15.48
C CYS A 78 -13.01 -5.27 14.07
N HIS A 79 -14.04 -4.45 13.89
CA HIS A 79 -14.62 -4.09 12.61
C HIS A 79 -14.03 -2.76 12.15
N PHE A 80 -13.68 -2.66 10.88
CA PHE A 80 -13.25 -1.39 10.28
C PHE A 80 -14.15 -1.03 9.10
N ARG A 81 -14.27 0.27 8.83
CA ARG A 81 -14.93 0.81 7.65
C ARG A 81 -14.13 1.98 7.10
N LEU A 82 -13.92 1.98 5.80
CA LEU A 82 -13.26 3.05 5.05
C LEU A 82 -14.17 3.48 3.91
N GLN A 83 -14.51 4.77 3.89
CA GLN A 83 -15.40 5.37 2.91
C GLN A 83 -14.79 6.64 2.29
N GLY A 84 -14.74 6.69 0.96
CA GLY A 84 -14.21 7.80 0.18
C GLY A 84 -12.76 8.08 0.55
N ASN A 85 -12.45 9.35 0.79
CA ASN A 85 -11.12 9.80 1.21
C ASN A 85 -11.06 10.13 2.71
N SER A 86 -11.99 9.60 3.52
CA SER A 86 -12.00 9.79 4.96
C SER A 86 -11.00 8.85 5.65
N GLU A 87 -10.67 9.14 6.90
CA GLU A 87 -9.91 8.21 7.73
C GLU A 87 -10.74 6.93 8.01
N PRO A 88 -10.09 5.76 8.09
CA PRO A 88 -10.77 4.52 8.47
C PRO A 88 -11.31 4.61 9.90
N VAL A 89 -12.56 4.22 10.08
CA VAL A 89 -13.21 4.10 11.39
C VAL A 89 -13.09 2.66 11.85
N VAL A 90 -12.73 2.43 13.11
CA VAL A 90 -12.58 1.10 13.69
C VAL A 90 -13.29 1.00 15.04
N SER A 91 -13.90 -0.15 15.31
CA SER A 91 -14.60 -0.43 16.56
C SER A 91 -14.42 -1.89 16.98
N TYR A 92 -14.37 -2.15 18.28
CA TYR A 92 -14.33 -3.51 18.81
C TYR A 92 -15.63 -4.26 18.52
N LEU A 93 -15.53 -5.47 17.96
CA LEU A 93 -16.67 -6.37 17.79
C LEU A 93 -16.93 -7.18 19.06
N SER A 94 -15.85 -7.56 19.75
CA SER A 94 -15.81 -8.31 21.00
C SER A 94 -15.10 -7.49 22.09
N GLY A 95 -15.56 -7.55 23.34
CA GLY A 95 -14.97 -6.81 24.46
C GLY A 95 -15.71 -5.51 24.79
N ASP A 96 -15.04 -4.59 25.50
CA ASP A 96 -15.62 -3.32 25.90
C ASP A 96 -15.71 -2.34 24.72
N ARG A 97 -16.93 -2.16 24.20
CA ARG A 97 -17.24 -1.26 23.07
C ARG A 97 -17.14 0.22 23.41
N SER A 98 -16.99 0.58 24.68
CA SER A 98 -16.77 1.98 25.10
C SER A 98 -15.34 2.44 24.86
N ARG A 99 -14.40 1.49 24.68
CA ARG A 99 -13.00 1.80 24.42
C ARG A 99 -12.83 2.34 23.01
N SER A 100 -12.21 3.52 22.89
CA SER A 100 -11.83 4.06 21.59
C SER A 100 -10.62 3.31 21.04
N LEU A 101 -10.67 3.03 19.73
CA LEU A 101 -9.59 2.44 18.96
C LEU A 101 -9.42 3.28 17.70
N ASN A 102 -8.19 3.56 17.31
CA ASN A 102 -7.91 4.21 16.04
C ASN A 102 -7.13 3.27 15.12
N MET A 103 -7.22 3.50 13.81
CA MET A 103 -6.60 2.61 12.84
C MET A 103 -5.05 2.62 12.93
N LYS A 104 -4.47 3.75 13.36
CA LYS A 104 -3.02 3.86 13.58
C LYS A 104 -2.53 2.89 14.66
N GLN A 105 -3.25 2.74 15.76
CA GLN A 105 -2.96 1.78 16.83
C GLN A 105 -3.07 0.33 16.34
N VAL A 106 -4.05 0.07 15.48
CA VAL A 106 -4.26 -1.26 14.90
C VAL A 106 -3.08 -1.70 14.02
N TYR A 107 -2.46 -0.74 13.33
CA TYR A 107 -1.24 -0.91 12.54
C TYR A 107 0.05 -0.67 13.35
N GLY A 108 -0.02 -0.64 14.69
CA GLY A 108 1.17 -0.53 15.54
C GLY A 108 1.90 0.81 15.45
N GLY A 109 1.23 1.88 15.04
CA GLY A 109 1.82 3.21 14.92
C GLY A 109 2.53 3.49 13.60
N LEU A 110 2.56 2.51 12.67
CA LEU A 110 3.17 2.66 11.35
C LEU A 110 2.52 3.78 10.55
N ASP A 111 3.34 4.50 9.78
CA ASP A 111 2.88 5.41 8.75
C ASP A 111 2.62 4.66 7.42
N PRO A 112 1.90 5.28 6.46
CA PRO A 112 1.56 4.63 5.21
C PRO A 112 2.80 4.22 4.42
N PHE A 113 3.82 5.06 4.38
CA PHE A 113 5.03 4.79 3.61
C PHE A 113 5.74 3.54 4.15
N THR A 114 6.01 3.49 5.46
CA THR A 114 6.63 2.31 6.08
C THR A 114 5.81 1.04 5.85
N TYR A 115 4.48 1.11 5.95
CA TYR A 115 3.63 -0.06 5.69
C TYR A 115 3.73 -0.55 4.25
N HIS A 116 3.66 0.36 3.27
CA HIS A 116 3.75 0.00 1.85
C HIS A 116 5.07 -0.67 1.50
N GLN A 117 6.13 -0.27 2.19
CA GLN A 117 7.51 -0.67 1.93
C GLN A 117 7.89 -2.00 2.59
N VAL A 118 7.38 -2.27 3.79
CA VAL A 118 7.76 -3.47 4.58
C VAL A 118 6.73 -4.59 4.46
N PHE A 119 5.45 -4.27 4.38
CA PHE A 119 4.37 -5.27 4.48
C PHE A 119 3.69 -5.59 3.14
N THR A 120 4.05 -4.88 2.08
CA THR A 120 3.51 -5.11 0.75
C THR A 120 4.62 -5.02 -0.29
N VAL A 121 4.50 -5.76 -1.39
CA VAL A 121 5.42 -5.62 -2.51
C VAL A 121 4.63 -5.73 -3.81
N SER A 122 4.84 -4.78 -4.72
CA SER A 122 4.24 -4.80 -6.05
C SER A 122 5.18 -5.44 -7.06
N LEU A 123 4.65 -5.84 -8.22
CA LEU A 123 5.47 -6.40 -9.29
C LEU A 123 6.48 -5.39 -9.84
N ASP A 124 6.12 -4.11 -9.89
CA ASP A 124 7.03 -3.05 -10.34
C ASP A 124 8.13 -2.78 -9.31
N GLU A 125 7.83 -2.88 -8.02
CA GLU A 125 8.84 -2.81 -6.95
C GLU A 125 9.80 -4.00 -7.01
N LEU A 126 9.30 -5.22 -7.21
CA LEU A 126 10.14 -6.42 -7.41
C LEU A 126 11.10 -6.27 -8.60
N ARG A 127 10.67 -5.62 -9.67
CA ARG A 127 11.49 -5.38 -10.87
C ARG A 127 12.57 -4.31 -10.67
N ARG A 128 12.35 -3.39 -9.74
CA ARG A 128 13.27 -2.27 -9.44
C ARG A 128 14.31 -2.63 -8.37
N LEU A 129 14.20 -3.81 -7.77
CA LEU A 129 15.20 -4.29 -6.83
C LEU A 129 16.57 -4.28 -7.49
N PRO A 130 17.64 -3.85 -6.79
CA PRO A 130 18.98 -3.90 -7.33
C PRO A 130 19.23 -5.35 -7.75
N GLY A 131 19.48 -5.55 -9.05
CA GLY A 131 19.60 -6.88 -9.65
C GLY A 131 20.83 -7.63 -9.15
N GLU A 132 21.66 -8.13 -10.07
CA GLU A 132 22.85 -8.92 -9.76
C GLU A 132 23.93 -8.20 -8.93
N ALA A 133 23.76 -6.92 -8.61
CA ALA A 133 24.71 -6.09 -7.86
C ALA A 133 24.85 -6.49 -6.38
N ALA A 134 23.84 -7.10 -5.78
CA ALA A 134 23.91 -7.61 -4.41
C ALA A 134 24.41 -9.06 -4.40
N ARG A 135 25.38 -9.34 -3.52
CA ARG A 135 26.19 -10.57 -3.53
C ARG A 135 25.50 -11.73 -2.82
N SER A 136 24.47 -11.48 -2.01
CA SER A 136 23.59 -12.49 -1.43
C SER A 136 22.10 -12.11 -1.46
N GLU A 137 21.22 -13.09 -1.26
CA GLU A 137 19.77 -12.84 -1.11
C GLU A 137 19.46 -12.02 0.14
N GLU A 138 20.20 -12.21 1.24
CA GLU A 138 20.07 -11.38 2.44
C GLU A 138 20.47 -9.93 2.17
N GLU A 139 21.55 -9.69 1.43
CA GLU A 139 21.96 -8.33 1.04
C GLU A 139 20.93 -7.67 0.11
N ARG A 140 20.32 -8.45 -0.80
CA ARG A 140 19.19 -7.96 -1.61
C ARG A 140 18.03 -7.56 -0.72
N LEU A 141 17.59 -8.44 0.16
CA LEU A 141 16.46 -8.18 1.06
C LEU A 141 16.73 -7.02 2.02
N GLN A 142 17.95 -6.92 2.56
CA GLN A 142 18.37 -5.79 3.38
C GLN A 142 18.42 -4.50 2.58
N ALA A 143 18.96 -4.51 1.35
CA ALA A 143 18.95 -3.36 0.46
C ALA A 143 17.53 -3.00 0.00
N VAL A 144 16.60 -3.97 -0.11
CA VAL A 144 15.18 -3.69 -0.30
C VAL A 144 14.63 -3.02 0.93
N LEU A 145 14.79 -3.58 2.13
CA LEU A 145 14.21 -3.02 3.36
C LEU A 145 14.81 -1.64 3.71
N LEU A 146 16.12 -1.46 3.50
CA LEU A 146 16.84 -0.19 3.62
C LEU A 146 16.43 0.77 2.50
N GLY A 147 16.42 0.31 1.25
CA GLY A 147 16.03 1.06 0.06
C GLY A 147 14.54 1.35 -0.04
N ALA A 148 13.70 0.66 0.73
CA ALA A 148 12.28 0.89 0.88
C ALA A 148 12.06 2.00 1.91
N GLY A 149 12.91 2.11 2.94
CA GLY A 149 13.03 3.30 3.80
C GLY A 149 13.68 4.51 3.11
N PHE A 150 14.55 4.27 2.12
CA PHE A 150 15.33 5.28 1.39
C PHE A 150 15.01 5.31 -0.12
N ALA A 151 13.80 4.96 -0.53
CA ALA A 151 13.43 4.83 -1.94
C ALA A 151 13.64 6.12 -2.74
N GLU A 152 13.53 7.27 -2.07
CA GLU A 152 13.90 8.57 -2.64
C GLU A 152 15.42 8.74 -2.83
N ILE A 153 16.26 8.24 -1.91
CA ILE A 153 17.73 8.26 -2.06
C ILE A 153 18.18 7.39 -3.23
N ALA A 154 17.58 6.21 -3.39
CA ALA A 154 17.84 5.35 -4.54
C ALA A 154 17.45 6.03 -5.88
N ARG A 155 16.52 7.00 -5.84
CA ARG A 155 16.08 7.80 -6.99
C ARG A 155 16.93 9.05 -7.22
N LEU A 156 17.74 9.50 -6.25
CA LEU A 156 18.56 10.72 -6.37
C LEU A 156 19.47 10.72 -7.61
N PRO A 157 20.17 9.63 -7.98
CA PRO A 157 21.00 9.64 -9.18
C PRO A 157 20.17 9.81 -10.47
N GLN A 158 18.99 9.21 -10.52
CA GLN A 158 18.09 9.30 -11.67
C GLN A 158 17.45 10.69 -11.79
N LEU A 159 17.09 11.28 -10.64
CA LEU A 159 16.55 12.63 -10.54
C LEU A 159 17.60 13.68 -10.91
N GLU A 160 18.86 13.47 -10.50
CA GLU A 160 19.99 14.31 -10.89
C GLU A 160 20.20 14.27 -12.42
N ASP A 161 20.14 13.10 -13.03
CA ASP A 161 20.27 12.95 -14.48
C ASP A 161 19.09 13.58 -15.25
N GLU A 162 17.86 13.46 -14.75
CA GLU A 162 16.68 14.15 -15.31
C GLU A 162 16.85 15.67 -15.25
N TYR A 163 17.13 16.23 -14.07
CA TYR A 163 17.30 17.67 -13.92
C TYR A 163 18.52 18.20 -14.68
N ARG A 164 19.58 17.41 -14.82
CA ARG A 164 20.75 17.79 -15.63
C ARG A 164 20.40 17.86 -17.11
N LYS A 165 19.60 16.94 -17.63
CA LYS A 165 19.10 16.99 -19.02
C LYS A 165 18.21 18.20 -19.24
N GLU A 166 17.26 18.43 -18.34
CA GLU A 166 16.35 19.57 -18.40
C GLU A 166 17.10 20.91 -18.32
N ALA A 167 18.10 21.02 -17.45
CA ALA A 167 18.97 22.19 -17.37
C ALA A 167 19.78 22.43 -18.65
N VAL A 168 20.22 21.37 -19.33
CA VAL A 168 20.90 21.47 -20.63
C VAL A 168 19.95 21.88 -21.73
N GLU A 169 18.69 21.43 -21.72
CA GLU A 169 17.67 21.88 -22.67
C GLU A 169 17.29 23.34 -22.48
N ILE A 170 17.16 23.80 -21.23
CA ILE A 170 16.77 25.19 -20.90
C ILE A 170 17.95 26.16 -21.10
N GLY A 171 19.14 25.80 -20.62
CA GLY A 171 20.29 26.71 -20.58
C GLY A 171 21.33 26.46 -21.67
N GLY A 172 21.23 25.37 -22.45
CA GLY A 172 22.34 24.89 -23.27
C GLY A 172 23.54 24.44 -22.43
N LYS A 173 24.54 23.84 -23.08
CA LYS A 173 25.73 23.25 -22.41
C LYS A 173 26.57 24.25 -21.58
N TYR A 174 26.37 25.55 -21.77
CA TYR A 174 27.14 26.63 -21.13
C TYR A 174 26.27 27.75 -20.52
N GLY A 175 24.97 27.53 -20.30
CA GLY A 175 24.08 28.57 -19.75
C GLY A 175 23.82 29.73 -20.72
N LYS A 176 23.89 29.47 -22.03
CA LYS A 176 23.48 30.40 -23.09
C LYS A 176 22.27 29.80 -23.83
N PRO A 177 21.04 30.12 -23.42
CA PRO A 177 19.89 29.86 -24.25
C PRO A 177 20.04 30.67 -25.54
N GLY A 178 20.03 29.96 -26.69
CA GLY A 178 20.00 30.58 -28.00
C GLY A 178 18.61 31.11 -28.32
#